data_AF-A0AAP6GEG7-F1
#
_entry.id   AF-A0AAP6GEG7-F1
#
_cell.length_a   1.000
_cell.length_b   1.000
_cell.length_c   1.000
_cell.angle_alpha   90.00
_cell.angle_beta   90.00
_cell.angle_gamma   90.00
#
_symmetry.space_group_name_H-M   'P 1'
#
loop_
_entity.id
_entity.type
_entity.pdbx_description
1 polymer ?
#
loop_
_entity_poly.entity_id
_entity_poly.type
_entity_poly.pdbx_seq_one_letter_code
_entity_poly.pdbx_strand_id
1 'polypeptide(L)'
;MFVFDVTTAAGARARIRVQALDWGQSGPVTFQCDSDALALVLLTGCRCDAVGYFDLLAGCKPLYVEQWLAYLQESGHLDKQSCQLESPSQEDYLARAGLDDEELNALLGQVYKVAGFNRLQINRYLKNRHNPTMLATRYDQKELERYRQLNDIILTLLKLKRPQ
;
A
#
# COMPACT_ATOMS: atom_id res chain seq x y z
N MET A 1 0.68 -3.35 -3.65
CA MET A 1 -0.10 -3.18 -2.40
C MET A 1 0.77 -3.50 -1.19
N PHE A 2 0.58 -2.75 -0.10
CA PHE A 2 1.20 -3.01 1.20
C PHE A 2 0.13 -3.55 2.15
N VAL A 3 0.42 -4.68 2.80
CA VAL A 3 -0.52 -5.35 3.70
C VAL A 3 0.11 -5.42 5.08
N PHE A 4 -0.50 -4.74 6.04
CA PHE A 4 -0.09 -4.77 7.44
C PHE A 4 -1.03 -5.67 8.21
N ASP A 5 -0.48 -6.71 8.83
CA ASP A 5 -1.19 -7.60 9.74
C ASP A 5 -0.74 -7.31 11.17
N VAL A 6 -1.69 -7.17 12.09
CA VAL A 6 -1.44 -6.89 13.51
C VAL A 6 -2.17 -7.87 14.40
N THR A 7 -1.57 -8.18 15.54
CA THR A 7 -2.17 -9.02 16.59
C THR A 7 -1.91 -8.44 17.98
N THR A 8 -2.90 -8.51 18.86
CA THR A 8 -2.76 -8.17 20.29
C THR A 8 -2.47 -9.40 21.13
N ALA A 9 -2.03 -9.20 22.39
CA ALA A 9 -1.83 -10.28 23.34
C ALA A 9 -3.13 -11.06 23.65
N ALA A 10 -4.29 -10.40 23.54
CA ALA A 10 -5.60 -11.02 23.68
C ALA A 10 -6.05 -11.82 22.44
N GLY A 11 -5.23 -11.83 21.38
CA GLY A 11 -5.48 -12.58 20.14
C GLY A 11 -6.33 -11.85 19.10
N ALA A 12 -6.77 -10.61 19.38
CA ALA A 12 -7.48 -9.77 18.40
C ALA A 12 -6.58 -9.42 17.22
N ARG A 13 -7.17 -9.32 16.02
CA ARG A 13 -6.45 -9.17 14.76
C ARG A 13 -7.03 -8.03 13.93
N ALA A 14 -6.14 -7.36 13.21
CA ALA A 14 -6.54 -6.43 12.18
C ALA A 14 -5.63 -6.51 10.97
N ARG A 15 -6.16 -6.05 9.84
CA ARG A 15 -5.48 -5.94 8.56
C ARG A 15 -5.71 -4.58 7.96
N ILE A 16 -4.62 -3.89 7.64
CA ILE A 16 -4.62 -2.62 6.93
C ILE A 16 -3.98 -2.87 5.56
N ARG A 17 -4.68 -2.56 4.47
CA ARG A 17 -4.15 -2.63 3.12
C ARG A 17 -4.03 -1.23 2.55
N VAL A 18 -2.83 -0.85 2.09
CA VAL A 18 -2.58 0.42 1.41
C VAL A 18 -2.27 0.14 -0.05
N GLN A 19 -3.12 0.62 -0.95
CA GLN A 19 -2.91 0.50 -2.39
C GLN A 19 -1.98 1.61 -2.86
N ALA A 20 -0.68 1.40 -2.69
CA ALA A 20 0.37 2.31 -3.17
C ALA A 20 1.44 1.55 -3.95
N LEU A 21 2.07 2.26 -4.90
CA LEU A 21 3.23 1.76 -5.63
C LEU A 21 4.51 1.84 -4.82
N ASP A 22 4.69 2.87 -3.99
CA ASP A 22 5.90 3.10 -3.20
C ASP A 22 5.60 3.34 -1.73
N TRP A 23 6.61 3.12 -0.89
CA TRP A 23 6.53 3.35 0.55
C TRP A 23 6.13 4.78 0.93
N GLY A 24 6.59 5.74 0.12
CA GLY A 24 6.38 7.18 0.33
C GLY A 24 5.20 7.77 -0.43
N GLN A 25 4.37 6.96 -1.08
CA GLN A 25 3.21 7.43 -1.84
C GLN A 25 1.91 7.15 -1.10
N SER A 26 1.00 8.13 -1.11
CA SER A 26 -0.32 7.95 -0.53
C SER A 26 -1.19 7.10 -1.45
N GLY A 27 -1.99 6.23 -0.84
CA GLY A 27 -2.93 5.38 -1.55
C GLY A 27 -4.21 5.17 -0.74
N PRO A 28 -5.29 4.69 -1.38
CA PRO A 28 -6.50 4.33 -0.66
C PRO A 28 -6.22 3.17 0.30
N VAL A 29 -6.92 3.20 1.44
CA VAL A 29 -6.77 2.22 2.51
C VAL A 29 -8.03 1.35 2.61
N THR A 30 -7.82 0.06 2.80
CA THR A 30 -8.86 -0.90 3.21
C THR A 30 -8.52 -1.42 4.59
N PHE A 31 -9.46 -1.33 5.52
CA PHE A 31 -9.30 -1.74 6.91
C PHE A 31 -10.24 -2.89 7.25
N GLN A 32 -9.74 -3.89 7.98
CA GLN A 32 -10.50 -5.02 8.50
C GLN A 32 -10.03 -5.30 9.93
N CYS A 33 -10.94 -5.49 10.87
CA CYS A 33 -10.61 -5.81 12.26
C CYS A 33 -11.70 -6.70 12.86
N ASP A 34 -11.32 -7.61 13.75
CA ASP A 34 -12.24 -8.52 14.44
C ASP A 34 -12.64 -8.04 15.86
N SER A 35 -12.17 -6.86 16.27
CA SER A 35 -12.40 -6.30 17.60
C SER A 35 -12.55 -4.79 17.59
N ASP A 36 -13.67 -4.30 18.12
CA ASP A 36 -13.94 -2.85 18.21
C ASP A 36 -12.89 -2.11 19.05
N ALA A 37 -12.44 -2.72 20.15
CA ALA A 37 -11.42 -2.13 21.00
C ALA A 37 -10.09 -1.95 20.26
N LEU A 38 -9.68 -2.95 19.48
CA LEU A 38 -8.49 -2.85 18.63
C LEU A 38 -8.70 -1.85 17.48
N ALA A 39 -9.89 -1.82 16.88
CA ALA A 39 -10.21 -0.86 15.83
C ALA A 39 -10.08 0.59 16.32
N LEU A 40 -10.59 0.90 17.52
CA LEU A 40 -10.44 2.22 18.13
C LEU A 40 -8.97 2.58 18.35
N VAL A 41 -8.16 1.65 18.86
CA VAL A 41 -6.72 1.87 19.04
C VAL A 41 -6.02 2.15 17.70
N LEU A 42 -6.36 1.41 16.65
CA LEU A 42 -5.68 1.54 15.35
C LEU A 42 -6.10 2.80 14.58
N LEU A 43 -7.34 3.25 14.75
CA LEU A 43 -7.94 4.34 13.97
C LEU A 43 -7.93 5.70 14.68
N THR A 44 -7.60 5.74 15.98
CA THR A 44 -7.62 6.98 16.76
C THR A 44 -6.21 7.49 17.04
N GLY A 45 -6.01 8.79 16.87
CA GLY A 45 -4.73 9.43 17.21
C GLY A 45 -3.56 8.95 16.36
N CYS A 46 -3.83 8.45 15.15
CA CYS A 46 -2.80 7.96 14.24
C CYS A 46 -1.74 9.04 14.02
N ARG A 47 -0.47 8.70 14.26
CA ARG A 47 0.64 9.66 14.19
C ARG A 47 1.87 9.09 13.52
N CYS A 48 2.62 9.99 12.90
CA CYS A 48 3.83 9.73 12.14
C CYS A 48 4.82 10.89 12.37
N ASP A 49 6.10 10.59 12.52
CA ASP A 49 7.14 11.60 12.82
C ASP A 49 7.25 12.68 11.74
N ALA A 50 6.91 12.34 10.49
CA ALA A 50 7.04 13.25 9.36
C ALA A 50 5.91 14.28 9.24
N VAL A 51 4.71 14.00 9.75
CA VAL A 51 3.50 14.83 9.53
C VAL A 51 2.67 15.08 10.78
N GLY A 52 3.04 14.52 11.92
CA GLY A 52 2.21 14.56 13.13
C GLY A 52 1.02 13.62 12.97
N TYR A 53 -0.20 14.13 13.16
CA TYR A 53 -1.42 13.34 13.05
C TYR A 53 -1.86 13.15 11.59
N PHE A 54 -2.42 11.97 11.28
CA PHE A 54 -2.99 11.68 9.97
C PHE A 54 -4.30 10.89 10.09
N ASP A 55 -5.14 10.95 9.06
CA ASP A 55 -6.31 10.09 8.94
C ASP A 55 -5.95 8.84 8.14
N LEU A 56 -6.06 7.68 8.77
CA LEU A 56 -5.73 6.40 8.16
C LEU A 56 -6.71 6.03 7.03
N LEU A 57 -8.01 6.27 7.22
CA LEU A 57 -9.07 5.84 6.28
C LEU A 57 -9.27 6.81 5.12
N ALA A 58 -8.89 8.08 5.27
CA ALA A 58 -8.87 9.05 4.17
C ALA A 58 -7.86 8.72 3.06
N GLY A 59 -6.93 7.79 3.32
CA GLY A 59 -5.83 7.43 2.43
C GLY A 59 -4.51 8.01 2.93
N CYS A 60 -3.50 7.14 3.08
CA CYS A 60 -2.22 7.51 3.66
C CYS A 60 -1.05 6.77 3.00
N LYS A 61 0.18 7.10 3.40
CA LYS A 61 1.39 6.45 2.93
C LYS A 61 1.64 5.16 3.74
N PRO A 62 2.15 4.08 3.12
CA PRO A 62 2.61 2.90 3.86
C PRO A 62 3.58 3.24 4.99
N LEU A 63 4.47 4.22 4.77
CA LEU A 63 5.38 4.74 5.80
C LEU A 63 4.66 5.23 7.06
N TYR A 64 3.53 5.92 6.90
CA TYR A 64 2.80 6.48 8.04
C TYR A 64 2.18 5.36 8.87
N VAL A 65 1.66 4.32 8.20
CA VAL A 65 1.11 3.14 8.85
C VAL A 65 2.19 2.37 9.62
N GLU A 66 3.35 2.12 9.00
CA GLU A 66 4.45 1.41 9.69
C GLU A 66 4.93 2.14 10.93
N GLN A 67 5.16 3.46 10.84
CA GLN A 67 5.59 4.24 12.00
C GLN A 67 4.54 4.26 13.10
N TRP A 68 3.26 4.35 12.73
CA TRP A 68 2.16 4.28 13.70
C TRP A 68 2.10 2.92 14.40
N LEU A 69 2.20 1.82 13.65
CA LEU A 69 2.17 0.46 14.20
C LEU A 69 3.40 0.17 15.06
N ALA A 70 4.58 0.67 14.68
CA ALA A 70 5.79 0.58 15.49
C ALA A 70 5.58 1.27 16.85
N TYR A 71 5.05 2.50 16.85
CA TYR A 71 4.74 3.21 18.08
C TYR A 71 3.72 2.45 18.96
N LEU A 72 2.65 1.90 18.37
CA LEU A 72 1.65 1.13 19.11
C LEU A 72 2.23 -0.16 19.72
N GLN A 73 3.17 -0.80 19.03
CA GLN A 73 3.86 -1.97 19.56
C GLN A 73 4.82 -1.58 20.70
N GLU A 74 5.59 -0.50 20.55
CA GLU A 74 6.50 0.01 21.59
C GLU A 74 5.77 0.48 22.86
N SER A 75 4.55 1.01 22.70
CA SER A 75 3.68 1.42 23.81
C SER A 75 2.86 0.27 24.43
N GLY A 76 3.02 -0.96 23.92
CA GLY A 76 2.39 -2.16 24.48
C GLY A 76 0.93 -2.37 24.06
N HIS A 77 0.42 -1.62 23.08
CA HIS A 77 -0.92 -1.81 22.54
C HIS A 77 -1.01 -2.98 21.55
N LEU A 78 0.11 -3.36 20.92
CA LEU A 78 0.21 -4.49 20.00
C LEU A 78 1.24 -5.50 20.49
N ASP A 79 0.98 -6.79 20.28
CA ASP A 79 1.95 -7.85 20.52
C ASP A 79 2.87 -8.02 19.30
N LYS A 80 2.29 -8.06 18.10
CA LYS A 80 3.03 -8.20 16.84
C LYS A 80 2.40 -7.38 15.73
N GLN A 81 3.27 -6.87 14.85
CA GLN A 81 2.90 -6.32 13.55
C GLN A 81 3.83 -6.89 12.48
N SER A 82 3.33 -7.00 11.25
CA SER A 82 4.13 -7.35 10.09
C SER A 82 3.64 -6.63 8.84
N CYS A 83 4.56 -6.31 7.94
CA CYS A 83 4.22 -5.78 6.62
C CYS A 83 4.61 -6.79 5.54
N GLN A 84 3.65 -7.15 4.70
CA GLN A 84 3.84 -7.97 3.51
C GLN A 84 3.64 -7.15 2.24
N LEU A 85 4.44 -7.47 1.22
CA LEU A 85 4.36 -6.84 -0.09
C LEU A 85 3.63 -7.76 -1.05
N GLU A 86 2.45 -7.33 -1.48
CA GLU A 86 1.75 -8.03 -2.55
C GLU A 86 2.16 -7.50 -3.93
N SER A 87 2.44 -8.43 -4.84
CA SER A 87 2.94 -8.15 -6.18
C SER A 87 1.89 -8.56 -7.24
N PRO A 88 1.73 -7.80 -8.34
CA PRO A 88 0.97 -8.20 -9.52
C PRO A 88 1.43 -9.52 -10.16
N SER A 89 2.59 -10.04 -9.78
CA SER A 89 3.04 -11.37 -10.19
C SER A 89 2.44 -12.53 -9.38
N GLN A 90 1.78 -12.25 -8.26
CA GLN A 90 1.12 -13.28 -7.44
C GLN A 90 -0.26 -13.61 -8.01
N GLU A 91 -0.66 -14.88 -7.88
CA GLU A 91 -2.03 -15.32 -8.20
C GLU A 91 -3.06 -14.52 -7.40
N ASP A 92 -4.17 -14.19 -8.05
CA ASP A 92 -5.30 -13.41 -7.52
C ASP A 92 -4.95 -12.01 -6.97
N TYR A 93 -3.77 -11.46 -7.29
CA TYR A 93 -3.39 -10.11 -6.86
C TYR A 93 -4.43 -9.08 -7.28
N LEU A 94 -4.93 -9.17 -8.51
CA LEU A 94 -5.87 -8.22 -9.06
C LEU A 94 -7.18 -8.26 -8.25
N ALA A 95 -7.70 -9.44 -7.95
CA ALA A 95 -8.86 -9.60 -7.08
C ALA A 95 -8.62 -9.01 -5.68
N ARG A 96 -7.49 -9.32 -5.04
CA ARG A 96 -7.17 -8.77 -3.71
C ARG A 96 -6.95 -7.26 -3.72
N ALA A 97 -6.49 -6.70 -4.83
CA ALA A 97 -6.34 -5.26 -5.04
C ALA A 97 -7.65 -4.55 -5.43
N GLY A 98 -8.78 -5.28 -5.55
CA GLY A 98 -10.06 -4.74 -6.02
C GLY A 98 -10.12 -4.48 -7.53
N LEU A 99 -9.16 -5.01 -8.29
CA LEU A 99 -8.96 -4.90 -9.72
C LEU A 99 -9.46 -6.14 -10.50
N ASP A 100 -10.32 -6.98 -9.91
CA ASP A 100 -10.99 -8.06 -10.65
C ASP A 100 -12.04 -7.46 -11.58
N ASP A 101 -11.57 -7.03 -12.75
CA ASP A 101 -12.36 -6.40 -13.80
C ASP A 101 -11.59 -6.58 -15.11
N GLU A 102 -12.15 -7.37 -16.02
CA GLU A 102 -11.50 -7.71 -17.30
C GLU A 102 -11.19 -6.46 -18.13
N GLU A 103 -12.06 -5.44 -18.10
CA GLU A 103 -11.88 -4.21 -18.88
C GLU A 103 -10.74 -3.36 -18.31
N LEU A 104 -10.67 -3.25 -16.98
CA LEU A 104 -9.59 -2.55 -16.30
C LEU A 104 -8.25 -3.26 -16.50
N ASN A 105 -8.24 -4.60 -16.51
CA ASN A 105 -7.04 -5.39 -16.77
C ASN A 105 -6.56 -5.26 -18.21
N ALA A 106 -7.47 -5.23 -19.18
CA ALA A 106 -7.15 -4.93 -20.56
C ALA A 106 -6.55 -3.52 -20.71
N LEU A 107 -7.14 -2.52 -20.04
CA LEU A 107 -6.66 -1.14 -20.06
C LEU A 107 -5.27 -1.01 -19.42
N LEU A 108 -5.02 -1.64 -18.27
CA LEU A 108 -3.70 -1.67 -17.64
C LEU A 108 -2.65 -2.32 -18.56
N GLY A 109 -3.03 -3.41 -19.24
CA GLY A 109 -2.18 -4.05 -20.24
C GLY A 109 -1.82 -3.13 -21.41
N GLN A 110 -2.77 -2.29 -21.87
CA GLN A 110 -2.51 -1.28 -22.90
C GLN A 110 -1.62 -0.14 -22.38
N VAL A 111 -1.86 0.34 -21.16
CA VAL A 111 -1.04 1.38 -20.52
C VAL A 111 0.42 0.92 -20.39
N TYR A 112 0.67 -0.32 -19.98
CA TYR A 112 2.03 -0.86 -19.92
C TYR A 112 2.71 -0.91 -21.29
N LYS A 113 1.97 -1.28 -22.34
CA LYS A 113 2.49 -1.30 -23.72
C LYS A 113 2.83 0.10 -24.23
N VAL A 114 1.91 1.06 -24.08
CA VAL A 114 2.10 2.45 -24.53
C VAL A 114 3.23 3.14 -23.75
N ALA A 115 3.27 2.92 -22.44
CA ALA A 115 4.31 3.48 -21.58
C ALA A 115 5.66 2.75 -21.72
N GLY A 116 5.77 1.70 -22.53
CA GLY A 116 7.02 0.98 -22.80
C GLY A 116 7.60 0.26 -21.58
N PHE A 117 6.75 -0.23 -20.66
CA PHE A 117 7.20 -1.01 -19.52
C PHE A 117 7.23 -2.50 -19.87
N ASN A 118 8.38 -3.15 -19.68
CA ASN A 118 8.47 -4.61 -19.66
C ASN A 118 8.00 -5.14 -18.29
N ARG A 119 7.24 -6.24 -18.28
CA ARG A 119 6.83 -6.97 -17.07
C ARG A 119 7.99 -7.29 -16.12
N LEU A 120 9.19 -7.57 -16.64
CA LEU A 120 10.39 -7.80 -15.83
C LEU A 120 10.85 -6.53 -15.09
N GLN A 121 10.78 -5.36 -15.74
CA GLN A 121 11.15 -4.08 -15.13
C GLN A 121 10.18 -3.73 -14.00
N ILE A 122 8.87 -3.88 -14.26
CA ILE A 122 7.82 -3.70 -13.26
C ILE A 122 8.08 -4.63 -12.07
N ASN A 123 8.29 -5.93 -12.29
CA ASN A 123 8.51 -6.87 -11.19
C ASN A 123 9.77 -6.55 -10.37
N ARG A 124 10.87 -6.14 -11.02
CA ARG A 124 12.11 -5.75 -10.32
C ARG A 124 11.91 -4.50 -9.47
N TYR A 125 11.19 -3.53 -10.01
CA TYR A 125 10.85 -2.30 -9.29
C TYR A 125 9.99 -2.62 -8.06
N LEU A 126 8.88 -3.34 -8.27
CA LEU A 126 7.93 -3.69 -7.21
C LEU A 126 8.55 -4.54 -6.10
N LYS A 127 9.59 -5.33 -6.39
CA LYS A 127 10.33 -6.09 -5.38
C LYS A 127 11.09 -5.17 -4.40
N ASN A 128 11.59 -4.03 -4.88
CA ASN A 128 12.47 -3.14 -4.12
C ASN A 128 11.80 -1.84 -3.65
N ARG A 129 10.52 -1.64 -3.97
CA ARG A 129 9.74 -0.41 -3.71
C ARG A 129 9.69 0.08 -2.25
N HIS A 130 10.01 -0.81 -1.31
CA HIS A 130 10.02 -0.54 0.13
C HIS A 130 11.35 0.04 0.61
N ASN A 131 12.39 0.06 -0.24
CA ASN A 131 13.72 0.54 0.10
C ASN A 131 14.07 1.77 -0.77
N PRO A 132 13.74 3.00 -0.33
CA PRO A 132 13.98 4.23 -1.09
C PRO A 132 15.45 4.40 -1.48
N THR A 133 16.39 4.00 -0.62
CA THR A 133 17.83 4.06 -0.88
C THR A 133 18.23 3.12 -2.02
N MET A 134 17.66 1.92 -2.06
CA MET A 134 17.91 0.97 -3.15
C MET A 134 17.30 1.46 -4.47
N LEU A 135 16.13 2.11 -4.42
CA LEU A 135 15.51 2.70 -5.61
C LEU A 135 16.37 3.84 -6.16
N ALA A 136 16.82 4.76 -5.30
CA ALA A 136 17.63 5.91 -5.68
C ALA A 136 19.01 5.55 -6.25
N THR A 137 19.54 4.36 -5.93
CA THR A 137 20.84 3.89 -6.44
C THR A 137 20.72 3.03 -7.71
N ARG A 138 19.59 2.38 -7.95
CA ARG A 138 19.38 1.47 -9.09
C ARG A 138 18.66 2.08 -10.28
N TYR A 139 17.92 3.16 -10.07
CA TYR A 139 17.09 3.79 -11.09
C TYR A 139 17.42 5.28 -11.18
N ASP A 140 17.44 5.81 -12.40
CA ASP A 140 17.57 7.25 -12.57
C ASP A 140 16.26 7.99 -12.25
N GLN A 141 16.34 9.31 -12.08
CA GLN A 141 15.19 10.13 -11.69
C GLN A 141 14.03 10.07 -12.70
N LYS A 142 14.32 9.97 -14.00
CA LYS A 142 13.29 9.94 -15.05
C LYS A 142 12.57 8.59 -15.06
N GLU A 143 13.29 7.50 -14.82
CA GLU A 143 12.71 6.17 -14.71
C GLU A 143 11.81 6.05 -13.48
N LEU A 144 12.26 6.56 -12.33
CA LEU A 144 11.43 6.65 -11.13
C LEU A 144 10.15 7.46 -11.38
N GLU A 145 10.27 8.61 -12.04
CA GLU A 145 9.11 9.44 -12.36
C GLU A 145 8.10 8.73 -13.27
N ARG A 146 8.57 7.95 -14.25
CA ARG A 146 7.69 7.10 -15.08
C ARG A 146 6.93 6.07 -14.23
N TYR A 147 7.58 5.41 -13.26
CA TYR A 147 6.89 4.48 -12.37
C TYR A 147 5.84 5.21 -11.52
N ARG A 148 6.13 6.42 -11.03
CA ARG A 148 5.15 7.23 -10.27
C ARG A 148 3.94 7.62 -11.11
N GLN A 149 4.14 8.05 -12.36
CA GLN A 149 3.05 8.34 -13.29
C GLN A 149 2.16 7.12 -13.53
N LEU A 150 2.77 5.94 -13.64
CA LEU A 150 2.03 4.68 -13.77
C LEU A 150 1.17 4.41 -12.53
N ASN A 151 1.66 4.68 -11.32
CA ASN A 151 0.86 4.61 -10.10
C ASN A 151 -0.33 5.57 -10.14
N ASP A 152 -0.12 6.81 -10.57
CA ASP A 152 -1.19 7.82 -10.62
C ASP A 152 -2.30 7.41 -11.59
N ILE A 153 -1.95 6.80 -12.72
CA ILE A 153 -2.92 6.20 -13.65
C ILE A 153 -3.72 5.10 -12.95
N ILE A 154 -3.06 4.14 -12.30
CA ILE A 154 -3.72 3.04 -11.57
C ILE A 154 -4.67 3.59 -10.50
N LEU A 155 -4.22 4.57 -9.71
CA LEU A 155 -5.04 5.20 -8.67
C LEU A 155 -6.24 5.95 -9.24
N THR A 156 -6.07 6.63 -10.38
CA THR A 156 -7.16 7.32 -11.07
C THR A 156 -8.22 6.33 -11.56
N LEU A 157 -7.79 5.23 -12.17
CA LEU A 157 -8.69 4.17 -12.61
C LEU A 157 -9.45 3.53 -11.43
N LEU A 158 -8.76 3.31 -10.30
CA LEU A 158 -9.38 2.82 -9.07
C LEU A 158 -10.43 3.77 -8.50
N LYS A 159 -10.21 5.09 -8.57
CA LYS A 159 -11.20 6.09 -8.16
C LYS A 159 -12.44 6.06 -9.03
N LEU A 160 -12.27 5.88 -10.35
CA LEU A 160 -13.39 5.80 -11.30
C LEU A 160 -14.22 4.52 -11.12
N LYS A 161 -13.61 3.42 -10.67
CA LYS A 161 -14.32 2.15 -10.44
C LYS A 161 -15.22 2.17 -9.19
N ARG A 162 -14.93 3.01 -8.19
CA ARG A 162 -15.81 3.10 -7.01
C ARG A 162 -17.08 3.87 -7.41
N PRO A 163 -18.26 3.23 -7.47
CA PRO A 163 -19.50 4.01 -7.51
C PRO A 163 -19.58 4.81 -6.20
N GLN A 164 -20.13 6.02 -6.28
CA GLN A 164 -20.55 6.77 -5.09
C GLN A 164 -21.58 5.98 -4.29
#